data_AF-A0A259JDF1-F1
#
_entry.id   AF-A0A259JDF1-F1
#
_cell.length_a   1.000
_cell.length_b   1.000
_cell.length_c   1.000
_cell.angle_alpha   90.00
_cell.angle_beta   90.00
_cell.angle_gamma   90.00
#
_symmetry.space_group_name_H-M   'P 1'
#
loop_
_entity.id
_entity.type
_entity.pdbx_description
1 polymer ?
#
loop_
_entity_poly.entity_id
_entity_poly.type
_entity_poly.pdbx_seq_one_letter_code
_entity_poly.pdbx_strand_id
1 'polypeptide(L)'
;MARRAQPASGGRPASRAAFDLFPALDQKKNMNPAIVDVLLPLGLDVPYSYLVPDGLELQPGDLVQVPLGARGETTGVVWADNVNP
;
A
#
# COMPACT_ATOMS: atom_id res chain seq x y z
N MET A 1 36.06 48.98 -31.67
CA MET A 1 35.49 47.72 -32.20
C MET A 1 36.05 46.58 -31.36
N ALA A 2 35.34 45.68 -30.69
CA ALA A 2 33.93 45.35 -30.60
C ALA A 2 33.61 44.90 -29.16
N ARG A 3 32.51 45.39 -28.58
CA ARG A 3 31.92 44.87 -27.34
C ARG A 3 31.12 43.61 -27.71
N ARG A 4 31.33 42.49 -27.03
CA ARG A 4 30.44 41.31 -27.13
C ARG A 4 29.64 41.18 -25.84
N ALA A 5 28.32 41.09 -26.02
CA ALA A 5 27.30 41.18 -25.00
C ALA A 5 27.13 39.88 -24.20
N GLN A 6 26.78 40.04 -22.91
CA GLN A 6 26.07 39.04 -22.13
C GLN A 6 24.56 39.25 -22.34
N PRO A 7 23.77 38.20 -22.57
CA PRO A 7 22.38 38.17 -22.15
C PRO A 7 22.19 37.16 -21.02
N ALA A 8 21.54 37.60 -19.94
CA ALA A 8 20.99 36.76 -18.89
C ALA A 8 19.58 36.30 -19.30
N SER A 9 19.26 35.02 -19.15
CA SER A 9 17.87 34.55 -19.04
C SER A 9 17.80 33.09 -18.56
N GLY A 10 16.80 32.82 -17.71
CA GLY A 10 16.22 31.48 -17.56
C GLY A 10 16.60 30.73 -16.29
N GLY A 11 15.85 30.95 -15.22
CA GLY A 11 15.99 30.19 -13.97
C GLY A 11 15.26 28.83 -13.96
N ARG A 12 15.56 28.11 -12.86
CA ARG A 12 14.96 26.89 -12.26
C ARG A 12 15.44 25.52 -12.82
N PRO A 13 15.45 24.45 -11.99
CA PRO A 13 14.83 24.30 -10.66
C PRO A 13 15.74 23.72 -9.53
N ALA A 14 15.14 23.73 -8.34
CA ALA A 14 15.62 23.17 -7.08
C ALA A 14 16.15 21.73 -7.17
N SER A 15 17.19 21.47 -6.38
CA SER A 15 17.78 20.17 -6.05
C SER A 15 16.79 19.23 -5.33
N ARG A 16 15.75 18.76 -6.03
CA ARG A 16 14.72 17.87 -5.51
C ARG A 16 14.43 16.70 -6.46
N ALA A 17 15.45 16.15 -7.11
CA ALA A 17 15.30 15.03 -8.04
C ALA A 17 16.12 13.78 -7.66
N ALA A 18 16.68 13.72 -6.45
CA ALA A 18 17.50 12.59 -6.02
C ALA A 18 16.73 11.50 -5.25
N PHE A 19 15.51 11.77 -4.77
CA PHE A 19 14.65 10.77 -4.12
C PHE A 19 13.65 10.10 -5.08
N ASP A 20 13.47 10.64 -6.28
CA ASP A 20 12.56 10.11 -7.32
C ASP A 20 13.22 9.05 -8.22
N LEU A 21 14.42 8.59 -7.86
CA LEU A 21 15.17 7.54 -8.56
C LEU A 21 14.90 6.13 -8.04
N PHE A 22 13.94 5.97 -7.12
CA PHE A 22 13.30 4.67 -6.96
C PHE A 22 12.25 4.58 -8.08
N PRO A 23 12.45 3.72 -9.10
CA PRO A 23 11.41 3.53 -10.09
C PRO A 23 10.15 3.09 -9.35
N ALA A 24 9.08 3.84 -9.57
CA ALA A 24 7.75 3.46 -9.15
C ALA A 24 7.48 2.05 -9.71
N LEU A 25 7.59 1.10 -8.79
CA LEU A 25 6.79 -0.09 -8.68
C LEU A 25 6.80 -1.01 -9.92
N ASP A 26 7.39 -2.19 -9.76
CA ASP A 26 6.81 -3.41 -10.32
C ASP A 26 5.41 -3.57 -9.66
N GLN A 27 4.45 -2.74 -10.05
CA GLN A 27 3.03 -3.03 -9.86
C GLN A 27 2.70 -4.11 -10.86
N LYS A 28 3.16 -5.33 -10.58
CA LYS A 28 2.30 -6.46 -10.87
C LYS A 28 1.11 -6.24 -9.96
N LYS A 29 0.15 -5.46 -10.45
CA LYS A 29 -1.21 -5.50 -9.94
C LYS A 29 -1.64 -6.92 -10.23
N ASN A 30 -1.49 -7.78 -9.24
CA ASN A 30 -2.00 -9.13 -9.27
C ASN A 30 -3.47 -8.94 -9.64
N MET A 31 -3.89 -9.41 -10.81
CA MET A 31 -5.31 -9.39 -11.17
C MET A 31 -6.13 -10.35 -10.28
N ASN A 32 -5.47 -10.98 -9.31
CA ASN A 32 -6.07 -11.74 -8.24
C ASN A 32 -6.35 -10.82 -7.04
N PRO A 33 -7.58 -10.88 -6.48
CA PRO A 33 -7.89 -10.15 -5.25
C PRO A 33 -6.91 -10.58 -4.15
N ALA A 34 -6.37 -9.60 -3.42
CA ALA A 34 -5.50 -9.88 -2.29
C ALA A 34 -6.30 -10.55 -1.18
N ILE A 35 -5.69 -11.54 -0.52
CA ILE A 35 -6.27 -12.21 0.64
C ILE A 35 -5.33 -11.99 1.82
N VAL A 36 -5.90 -11.65 2.97
CA VAL A 36 -5.17 -11.45 4.22
C VAL A 36 -5.74 -12.35 5.30
N ASP A 37 -4.86 -12.82 6.17
CA ASP A 37 -5.23 -13.54 7.37
C ASP A 37 -5.51 -12.55 8.50
N VAL A 38 -6.65 -12.70 9.16
CA VAL A 38 -7.13 -11.83 10.23
C VAL A 38 -7.25 -12.64 11.52
N LEU A 39 -6.54 -12.19 12.55
CA LEU A 39 -6.66 -12.72 13.90
C LEU A 39 -7.92 -12.13 14.54
N LEU A 40 -8.88 -13.00 14.84
CA LEU A 40 -10.13 -12.65 15.51
C LEU A 40 -10.04 -12.96 17.01
N PRO A 41 -10.83 -12.27 17.87
CA PRO A 41 -10.90 -12.55 19.31
C PRO A 41 -11.73 -13.82 19.58
N LEU A 42 -11.40 -14.90 18.88
CA LEU A 42 -11.95 -16.24 19.04
C LEU A 42 -10.84 -17.10 19.65
N GLY A 43 -11.19 -18.08 20.49
CA GLY A 43 -10.22 -19.01 21.09
C GLY A 43 -9.68 -20.03 20.08
N LEU A 44 -9.20 -19.56 18.93
CA LEU A 44 -8.69 -20.36 17.81
C LEU A 44 -7.18 -20.18 17.70
N ASP A 45 -6.52 -21.22 17.21
CA ASP A 45 -5.09 -21.28 16.96
C ASP A 45 -4.71 -20.90 15.51
N VAL A 46 -5.71 -20.58 14.68
CA VAL A 46 -5.55 -20.17 13.28
C VAL A 46 -6.34 -18.89 12.98
N PRO A 47 -5.82 -17.99 12.12
CA PRO A 47 -6.54 -16.82 11.65
C PRO A 47 -7.59 -17.18 10.58
N TYR A 48 -8.52 -16.24 10.33
CA TYR A 48 -9.48 -16.33 9.23
C TYR A 48 -9.00 -15.54 8.03
N SER A 49 -9.08 -16.11 6.84
CA SER A 49 -8.69 -15.41 5.61
C SER A 49 -9.87 -14.62 5.03
N TYR A 50 -9.61 -13.36 4.63
CA TYR A 50 -10.59 -12.47 4.02
C TYR A 50 -10.06 -11.86 2.73
N LEU A 51 -10.96 -11.63 1.78
CA LEU A 51 -10.67 -10.86 0.57
C LEU A 51 -10.52 -9.39 0.92
N VAL A 52 -9.48 -8.76 0.40
CA VAL A 52 -9.27 -7.32 0.51
C VAL A 52 -10.04 -6.63 -0.61
N PRO A 53 -10.91 -5.64 -0.30
CA PRO A 53 -11.57 -4.83 -1.32
C PRO A 53 -10.58 -4.12 -2.23
N ASP A 54 -10.95 -3.96 -3.50
CA ASP A 54 -10.12 -3.25 -4.47
C ASP A 54 -9.76 -1.83 -3.99
N GLY A 55 -8.47 -1.50 -4.05
CA GLY A 55 -7.98 -0.17 -3.67
C GLY A 55 -7.83 0.07 -2.17
N LEU A 56 -8.10 -0.94 -1.32
CA LEU A 56 -7.73 -0.93 0.09
C LEU A 56 -6.35 -1.56 0.26
N GLU A 57 -5.43 -0.82 0.87
CA GLU A 57 -4.13 -1.35 1.30
C GLU A 57 -4.18 -1.66 2.79
N LEU A 58 -3.75 -2.86 3.17
CA LEU A 58 -3.69 -3.34 4.56
C LEU A 58 -2.29 -3.86 4.86
N GLN A 59 -1.89 -3.78 6.13
CA GLN A 59 -0.62 -4.29 6.62
C GLN A 59 -0.82 -5.07 7.93
N PRO A 60 0.08 -6.01 8.26
CA PRO A 60 0.08 -6.68 9.56
C PRO A 60 0.03 -5.68 10.72
N GLY A 61 -0.90 -5.88 11.65
CA GLY A 61 -1.17 -5.00 12.78
C GLY A 61 -2.36 -4.05 12.58
N ASP A 62 -2.88 -3.89 11.36
CA ASP A 62 -4.04 -3.04 11.11
C ASP A 62 -5.31 -3.61 11.77
N LEU A 63 -6.10 -2.73 12.39
CA LEU A 63 -7.41 -3.07 12.94
C LEU A 63 -8.48 -3.01 11.84
N VAL A 64 -9.27 -4.07 11.74
CA VAL A 64 -10.30 -4.22 10.71
C VAL A 64 -11.65 -4.61 11.33
N GLN A 65 -12.73 -4.20 10.67
CA GLN A 65 -14.06 -4.81 10.87
C GLN A 65 -14.26 -5.87 9.80
N VAL A 66 -14.65 -7.07 10.22
CA VAL A 66 -14.93 -8.17 9.31
C VAL A 66 -16.21 -8.92 9.68
N PRO A 67 -16.93 -9.47 8.69
CA PRO A 67 -18.14 -10.22 8.95
C PRO A 67 -17.81 -11.58 9.57
N LEU A 68 -18.56 -11.97 10.60
CA LEU A 68 -18.47 -13.23 11.34
C LEU A 68 -19.82 -13.94 11.38
N GLY A 69 -20.24 -14.47 10.23
CA GLY A 69 -21.47 -15.25 10.09
C GLY A 69 -22.69 -14.56 10.70
N ALA A 70 -23.47 -15.31 11.49
CA ALA A 70 -24.68 -14.77 12.14
C ALA A 70 -24.41 -13.76 13.28
N ARG A 71 -23.15 -13.56 13.69
CA ARG A 71 -22.79 -12.59 14.74
C ARG A 71 -22.69 -11.16 14.21
N GLY A 72 -22.76 -10.96 12.89
CA GLY A 72 -22.57 -9.66 12.26
C GLY A 72 -21.09 -9.32 12.11
N GLU A 73 -20.72 -8.06 12.30
CA GLU A 73 -19.34 -7.58 12.22
C GLU A 73 -18.58 -7.81 13.53
N THR A 74 -17.27 -8.05 13.44
CA THR A 74 -16.37 -8.11 14.59
C THR A 74 -15.06 -7.39 14.30
N THR A 75 -14.44 -6.84 15.34
CA THR A 75 -13.08 -6.32 15.26
C THR A 75 -12.06 -7.45 15.22
N GLY A 76 -11.09 -7.35 14.32
CA GLY A 76 -9.91 -8.22 14.23
C GLY A 76 -8.65 -7.41 13.92
N VAL A 77 -7.51 -8.12 13.86
CA VAL A 77 -6.21 -7.55 13.47
C VAL A 77 -5.68 -8.32 12.27
N VAL A 78 -5.20 -7.61 11.24
CA VAL A 78 -4.48 -8.22 10.13
C VAL A 78 -3.21 -8.88 10.66
N TRP A 79 -3.06 -10.17 10.43
CA TRP A 79 -1.93 -10.96 10.90
C TRP A 79 -0.83 -11.07 9.84
N ALA A 80 -1.20 -11.44 8.61
CA ALA A 80 -0.27 -11.64 7.50
C ALA A 80 -0.99 -11.60 6.15
N ASP A 81 -0.24 -11.37 5.07
CA ASP A 81 -0.69 -11.67 3.72
C ASP A 81 -0.84 -13.18 3.55
N ASN A 82 -1.93 -13.63 2.92
CA ASN A 82 -2.11 -15.03 2.60
C ASN A 82 -1.59 -15.33 1.19
N VAL A 83 -0.40 -15.95 1.14
CA VAL A 83 0.30 -16.26 -0.12
C VAL A 83 -0.16 -17.58 -0.76
N ASN A 84 -1.06 -18.32 -0.10
CA ASN A 84 -1.62 -19.57 -0.60
C ASN A 84 -3.14 -19.62 -0.35
N PRO A 85 -3.91 -18.86 -1.15
CA PRO A 85 -5.36 -18.73 -0.99
C PRO A 85 -6.15 -20.00 -1.36
#